data_AF-A0A269PNT3-F1
#
_entry.id   AF-A0A269PNT3-F1
#
_cell.length_a   1.000
_cell.length_b   1.000
_cell.length_c   1.000
_cell.angle_alpha   90.00
_cell.angle_beta   90.00
_cell.angle_gamma   90.00
#
_symmetry.space_group_name_H-M   'P 1'
#
loop_
_entity.id
_entity.type
_entity.pdbx_description
1 polymer ?
#
loop_
_entity_poly.entity_id
_entity_poly.type
_entity_poly.pdbx_seq_one_letter_code
_entity_poly.pdbx_strand_id
1 'polypeptide(L)'
;MFYYKPLFTFLCILFLFSLVGCTFNPQYQNLKQLLLLQDEINDIDGLDNPRIAKLNNEATQLFVVSADDDSLAVFDVSNDFDLSLSQVFKNDENITGLRGATKVAISKDGLFAYVVSFYDSALVIFKKGVDGKFYYQHTYSDNINWWEYKGKPIASSLQKLALLGAYDIEINDASDQIYIASSVSNAISIFNINTDGFPIFSHAIRDTDNINYNLEGTVDVLLSPSNSKLFAAGYNENAINIFLKQDKLKFNLSQRLINNTDGIKHLEKPLSMAISHDELYLYIACANGSIVIFTQNPKGKYSFLQSITDVGESVLAGAGNITISPDDKTIFVASESDNAISIFSKNNDGTLKYESAITSKKVHINTLLGASSVNVSPDGKYLLVTAGKGNSLSIFNLR
;
A
#
# COMPACT_ATOMS: atom_id res chain seq x y z
N MET A 1 -5.64 2.87 88.50
CA MET A 1 -4.28 3.33 88.15
C MET A 1 -3.78 2.44 87.01
N PHE A 2 -3.67 3.05 85.83
CA PHE A 2 -3.19 2.58 84.52
C PHE A 2 -3.88 1.40 83.79
N TYR A 3 -4.30 1.75 82.58
CA TYR A 3 -5.04 1.05 81.54
C TYR A 3 -4.12 0.26 80.60
N TYR A 4 -4.58 -0.91 80.15
CA TYR A 4 -4.07 -1.62 78.96
C TYR A 4 -4.50 -0.88 77.68
N LYS A 5 -3.56 -0.62 76.77
CA LYS A 5 -3.83 -0.17 75.38
C LYS A 5 -3.60 -1.34 74.41
N PRO A 6 -4.50 -1.61 73.45
CA PRO A 6 -4.24 -2.55 72.36
C PRO A 6 -3.44 -1.86 71.24
N LEU A 7 -2.54 -2.62 70.63
CA LEU A 7 -1.74 -2.22 69.48
C LEU A 7 -2.61 -2.36 68.21
N PHE A 8 -2.94 -1.26 67.55
CA PHE A 8 -3.55 -1.26 66.22
C PHE A 8 -2.42 -1.24 65.17
N THR A 9 -2.28 -2.33 64.42
CA THR A 9 -1.44 -2.38 63.21
C THR A 9 -2.14 -1.63 62.07
N PHE A 10 -1.52 -0.53 61.61
CA PHE A 10 -1.94 0.20 60.42
C PHE A 10 -1.27 -0.43 59.19
N LEU A 11 -2.05 -1.09 58.34
CA LEU A 11 -1.59 -1.61 57.05
C LEU A 11 -1.71 -0.49 56.01
N CYS A 12 -0.59 0.19 55.70
CA CYS A 12 -0.52 1.13 54.59
C CYS A 12 -0.45 0.35 53.27
N ILE A 13 -1.57 0.27 52.54
CA ILE A 13 -1.61 -0.17 51.15
C ILE A 13 -1.14 1.01 50.28
N LEU A 14 0.13 0.97 49.86
CA LEU A 14 0.63 1.85 48.80
C LEU A 14 0.02 1.39 47.47
N PHE A 15 -0.96 2.13 46.97
CA PHE A 15 -1.34 2.06 45.57
C PHE A 15 -0.18 2.61 44.73
N LEU A 16 0.64 1.72 44.16
CA LEU A 16 1.46 2.05 43.01
C LEU A 16 0.52 2.32 41.84
N PHE A 17 0.17 3.58 41.62
CA PHE A 17 -0.27 4.03 40.31
C PHE A 17 0.94 3.91 39.38
N SER A 18 0.97 2.87 38.55
CA SER A 18 1.78 2.89 37.34
C SER A 18 1.22 3.99 36.44
N LEU A 19 1.81 5.18 36.52
CA LEU A 19 1.79 6.14 35.43
C LEU A 19 2.45 5.43 34.24
N VAL A 20 1.63 4.77 33.42
CA VAL A 20 2.01 4.40 32.06
C VAL A 20 2.15 5.73 31.34
N GLY A 21 3.37 6.28 31.40
CA GLY A 21 3.73 7.44 30.62
C GLY A 21 3.55 7.05 29.15
N CYS A 22 2.56 7.64 28.49
CA CYS A 22 2.57 7.76 27.05
C CYS A 22 3.89 8.45 26.70
N THR A 23 4.87 7.71 26.22
CA THR A 23 6.07 8.29 25.65
C THR A 23 5.66 8.95 24.35
N PHE A 24 5.38 10.24 24.42
CA PHE A 24 5.37 11.13 23.27
C PHE A 24 6.70 10.91 22.53
N ASN A 25 6.66 10.45 21.28
CA ASN A 25 7.87 10.29 20.49
C ASN A 25 8.09 11.55 19.65
N PRO A 26 8.91 12.53 20.10
CA PRO A 26 9.11 13.78 19.37
C PRO A 26 9.81 13.60 18.01
N GLN A 27 10.26 12.38 17.69
CA GLN A 27 10.99 12.01 16.48
C GLN A 27 10.30 12.46 15.18
N TYR A 28 8.97 12.45 15.12
CA TYR A 28 8.23 12.73 13.88
C TYR A 28 7.79 14.19 13.71
N GLN A 29 8.01 15.06 14.71
CA GLN A 29 7.55 16.45 14.63
C GLN A 29 8.39 17.32 13.69
N ASN A 30 9.64 16.93 13.41
CA ASN A 30 10.60 17.66 12.59
C ASN A 30 11.37 16.72 11.65
N LEU A 31 10.65 15.98 10.82
CA LEU A 31 11.29 15.14 9.80
C LEU A 31 12.06 16.00 8.81
N LYS A 32 13.35 15.70 8.65
CA LYS A 32 14.23 16.39 7.71
C LYS A 32 14.09 15.74 6.34
N GLN A 33 13.74 16.54 5.34
CA GLN A 33 13.86 16.12 3.95
C GLN A 33 15.35 15.99 3.58
N LEU A 34 15.73 14.79 3.18
CA LEU A 34 17.09 14.45 2.74
C LEU A 34 17.27 14.79 1.25
N LEU A 35 16.28 14.41 0.44
CA LEU A 35 16.34 14.50 -1.02
C LEU A 35 15.00 14.94 -1.61
N LEU A 36 15.07 15.68 -2.72
CA LEU A 36 13.98 15.99 -3.62
C LEU A 36 14.42 15.71 -5.04
N LEU A 37 13.75 14.79 -5.72
CA LEU A 37 13.87 14.59 -7.16
C LEU A 37 12.58 15.06 -7.82
N GLN A 38 12.71 15.75 -8.95
CA GLN A 38 11.59 16.27 -9.71
C GLN A 38 11.77 15.92 -11.18
N ASP A 39 10.67 15.61 -11.83
CA ASP A 39 10.68 15.31 -13.25
C ASP A 39 11.20 16.48 -14.09
N GLU A 40 11.97 16.16 -15.14
CA GLU A 40 12.64 17.09 -16.04
C GLU A 40 13.59 18.10 -15.37
N ILE A 41 14.01 17.84 -14.12
CA ILE A 41 14.97 18.68 -13.37
C ILE A 41 16.22 17.88 -13.05
N ASN A 42 17.40 18.43 -13.34
CA ASN A 42 18.70 17.81 -13.09
C ASN A 42 18.83 16.40 -13.70
N ASP A 43 18.38 16.26 -14.96
CA ASP A 43 18.41 15.01 -15.74
C ASP A 43 17.61 13.86 -15.11
N ILE A 44 16.66 14.17 -14.22
CA ILE A 44 15.67 13.22 -13.73
C ILE A 44 14.52 13.14 -14.73
N ASP A 45 14.13 11.93 -15.08
CA ASP A 45 13.05 11.61 -16.01
C ASP A 45 12.28 10.40 -15.47
N GLY A 46 11.04 10.19 -15.95
CA GLY A 46 10.19 9.10 -15.51
C GLY A 46 9.42 9.39 -14.23
N LEU A 47 9.27 10.66 -13.84
CA LEU A 47 8.59 11.11 -12.63
C LEU A 47 7.38 12.03 -12.93
N ASP A 48 6.81 12.05 -14.14
CA ASP A 48 5.53 12.75 -14.37
C ASP A 48 4.35 11.96 -13.78
N ASN A 49 3.72 12.55 -12.77
CA ASN A 49 2.63 11.93 -12.01
C ASN A 49 2.98 10.57 -11.35
N PRO A 50 4.00 10.54 -10.45
CA PRO A 50 4.50 9.30 -9.87
C PRO A 50 3.48 8.70 -8.90
N ARG A 51 3.28 7.38 -8.98
CA ARG A 51 2.24 6.64 -8.24
C ARG A 51 2.79 5.87 -7.06
N ILE A 52 3.94 5.21 -7.21
CA ILE A 52 4.60 4.46 -6.12
C ILE A 52 6.11 4.57 -6.28
N ALA A 53 6.83 4.65 -5.17
CA ALA A 53 8.28 4.44 -5.10
C ALA A 53 8.55 3.26 -4.16
N LYS A 54 9.16 2.18 -4.67
CA LYS A 54 9.38 0.92 -3.93
C LYS A 54 10.82 0.45 -4.05
N LEU A 55 11.46 0.23 -2.91
CA LEU A 55 12.81 -0.36 -2.84
C LEU A 55 12.74 -1.88 -3.09
N ASN A 56 13.83 -2.44 -3.62
CA ASN A 56 14.07 -3.87 -3.48
C ASN A 56 14.44 -4.23 -2.02
N ASN A 57 14.44 -5.52 -1.68
CA ASN A 57 14.65 -5.98 -0.31
C ASN A 57 15.99 -5.54 0.29
N GLU A 58 17.05 -5.49 -0.52
CA GLU A 58 18.38 -5.07 -0.10
C GLU A 58 18.55 -3.54 -0.05
N ALA A 59 17.51 -2.77 -0.42
CA ALA A 59 17.53 -1.31 -0.53
C ALA A 59 18.69 -0.76 -1.39
N THR A 60 19.07 -1.49 -2.44
CA THR A 60 20.12 -1.12 -3.39
C THR A 60 19.57 -0.51 -4.67
N GLN A 61 18.29 -0.73 -4.97
CA GLN A 61 17.59 -0.15 -6.12
C GLN A 61 16.20 0.32 -5.71
N LEU A 62 15.80 1.47 -6.24
CA LEU A 62 14.49 2.08 -6.07
C LEU A 62 13.76 2.12 -7.41
N PHE A 63 12.51 1.67 -7.42
CA PHE A 63 11.65 1.62 -8.60
C PHE A 63 10.52 2.62 -8.41
N VAL A 64 10.34 3.52 -9.39
CA VAL A 64 9.25 4.49 -9.41
C VAL A 64 8.41 4.24 -10.65
N VAL A 65 7.10 4.09 -10.49
CA VAL A 65 6.17 4.04 -11.64
C VAL A 65 5.39 5.34 -11.70
N SER A 66 5.14 5.80 -12.92
CA SER A 66 4.59 7.11 -13.18
C SER A 66 3.49 7.02 -14.23
N ALA A 67 2.35 7.62 -13.91
CA ALA A 67 1.13 7.40 -14.68
C ALA A 67 1.04 8.27 -15.94
N ASP A 68 1.54 9.51 -15.88
CA ASP A 68 1.42 10.44 -17.01
C ASP A 68 2.66 10.37 -17.90
N ASP A 69 3.77 9.92 -17.33
CA ASP A 69 4.99 9.56 -18.06
C ASP A 69 4.93 8.16 -18.71
N ASP A 70 3.88 7.39 -18.41
CA ASP A 70 3.70 6.00 -18.84
C ASP A 70 4.97 5.14 -18.63
N SER A 71 5.55 5.19 -17.42
CA SER A 71 6.94 4.76 -17.22
C SER A 71 7.23 3.94 -15.97
N LEU A 72 8.41 3.29 -16.01
CA LEU A 72 9.15 2.76 -14.88
C LEU A 72 10.55 3.40 -14.86
N ALA A 73 10.84 4.20 -13.82
CA ALA A 73 12.19 4.69 -13.52
C ALA A 73 12.87 3.80 -12.47
N VAL A 74 14.16 3.52 -12.67
CA VAL A 74 15.00 2.72 -11.76
C VAL A 74 16.18 3.57 -11.31
N PHE A 75 16.34 3.72 -10.00
CA PHE A 75 17.45 4.42 -9.37
C PHE A 75 18.34 3.42 -8.65
N ASP A 76 19.65 3.63 -8.75
CA ASP A 76 20.61 2.98 -7.86
C ASP A 76 20.67 3.75 -6.54
N VAL A 77 20.73 3.01 -5.43
CA VAL A 77 20.70 3.55 -4.06
C VAL A 77 22.07 3.35 -3.41
N SER A 78 22.68 4.46 -2.97
CA SER A 78 23.96 4.42 -2.26
C SER A 78 23.79 4.01 -0.78
N ASN A 79 24.89 3.68 -0.10
CA ASN A 79 24.86 3.39 1.34
C ASN A 79 24.38 4.58 2.20
N ASP A 80 24.62 5.81 1.74
CA ASP A 80 24.17 7.04 2.40
C ASP A 80 22.76 7.46 1.94
N PHE A 81 22.10 6.60 1.16
CA PHE A 81 20.76 6.79 0.60
C PHE A 81 20.65 7.94 -0.41
N ASP A 82 21.75 8.20 -1.13
CA ASP A 82 21.68 9.00 -2.35
C ASP A 82 21.07 8.18 -3.48
N LEU A 83 20.34 8.83 -4.37
CA LEU A 83 19.69 8.21 -5.53
C LEU A 83 20.33 8.71 -6.81
N SER A 84 20.71 7.79 -7.69
CA SER A 84 21.14 8.10 -9.05
C SER A 84 20.24 7.40 -10.06
N LEU A 85 19.66 8.16 -11.00
CA LEU A 85 18.82 7.58 -12.05
C LEU A 85 19.67 6.64 -12.92
N SER A 86 19.27 5.37 -12.98
CA SER A 86 19.98 4.32 -13.68
C SER A 86 19.34 4.01 -15.03
N GLN A 87 18.00 3.89 -15.05
CA GLN A 87 17.23 3.56 -16.25
C GLN A 87 15.83 4.19 -16.19
N VAL A 88 15.28 4.53 -17.36
CA VAL A 88 13.86 4.87 -17.54
C VAL A 88 13.32 4.04 -18.70
N PHE A 89 12.18 3.39 -18.48
CA PHE A 89 11.43 2.68 -19.51
C PHE A 89 10.10 3.42 -19.70
N LYS A 90 9.83 3.91 -20.91
CA LYS A 90 8.57 4.59 -21.26
C LYS A 90 7.74 3.75 -22.22
N ASN A 91 6.44 3.93 -22.20
CA ASN A 91 5.55 3.32 -23.18
C ASN A 91 5.83 3.87 -24.59
N ASP A 92 6.32 3.04 -25.50
CA ASP A 92 6.66 3.41 -26.88
C ASP A 92 6.44 2.24 -27.86
N GLU A 93 7.07 2.30 -29.04
CA GLU A 93 6.99 1.25 -30.07
C GLU A 93 7.71 -0.06 -29.67
N ASN A 94 8.66 -0.01 -28.73
CA ASN A 94 9.48 -1.13 -28.28
C ASN A 94 8.97 -1.71 -26.95
N ILE A 95 8.42 -0.86 -26.08
CA ILE A 95 7.88 -1.23 -24.77
C ILE A 95 6.42 -0.80 -24.72
N THR A 96 5.52 -1.76 -24.81
CA THR A 96 4.08 -1.52 -24.72
C THR A 96 3.53 -1.99 -23.38
N GLY A 97 2.40 -1.43 -22.96
CA GLY A 97 1.69 -1.89 -21.76
C GLY A 97 1.96 -1.04 -20.53
N LEU A 98 2.69 0.07 -20.64
CA LEU A 98 2.99 0.94 -19.49
C LEU A 98 2.04 2.14 -19.38
N ARG A 99 1.06 2.31 -20.28
CA ARG A 99 0.18 3.49 -20.23
C ARG A 99 -0.62 3.57 -18.94
N GLY A 100 -0.42 4.63 -18.16
CA GLY A 100 -0.98 4.78 -16.83
C GLY A 100 -0.45 3.75 -15.84
N ALA A 101 0.86 3.51 -15.82
CA ALA A 101 1.50 2.63 -14.84
C ALA A 101 1.13 3.04 -13.41
N THR A 102 0.72 2.07 -12.57
CA THR A 102 0.16 2.34 -11.24
C THR A 102 0.96 1.73 -10.09
N LYS A 103 1.50 0.53 -10.28
CA LYS A 103 2.20 -0.20 -9.21
C LYS A 103 3.29 -1.12 -9.76
N VAL A 104 4.29 -1.40 -8.92
CA VAL A 104 5.36 -2.37 -9.20
C VAL A 104 5.53 -3.35 -8.03
N ALA A 105 5.73 -4.63 -8.36
CA ALA A 105 6.20 -5.66 -7.46
C ALA A 105 7.60 -6.12 -7.88
N ILE A 106 8.48 -6.36 -6.92
CA ILE A 106 9.87 -6.75 -7.15
C ILE A 106 10.04 -8.14 -6.54
N SER A 107 10.62 -9.08 -7.29
CA SER A 107 10.91 -10.43 -6.78
C SER A 107 11.89 -10.38 -5.61
N LYS A 108 11.82 -11.37 -4.72
CA LYS A 108 12.66 -11.39 -3.51
C LYS A 108 14.16 -11.31 -3.78
N ASP A 109 14.60 -11.94 -4.87
CA ASP A 109 15.98 -11.95 -5.35
C ASP A 109 16.39 -10.66 -6.09
N GLY A 110 15.45 -9.74 -6.32
CA GLY A 110 15.67 -8.49 -7.04
C GLY A 110 15.92 -8.67 -8.54
N LEU A 111 15.65 -9.85 -9.11
CA LEU A 111 15.88 -10.14 -10.53
C LEU A 111 14.72 -9.74 -11.44
N PHE A 112 13.52 -9.57 -10.91
CA PHE A 112 12.33 -9.20 -11.69
C PHE A 112 11.63 -7.98 -11.11
N ALA A 113 11.18 -7.11 -12.00
CA ALA A 113 10.19 -6.07 -11.69
C ALA A 113 8.94 -6.32 -12.55
N TYR A 114 7.80 -6.36 -11.87
CA TYR A 114 6.47 -6.63 -12.42
C TYR A 114 5.64 -5.37 -12.29
N VAL A 115 5.34 -4.69 -13.40
CA VAL A 115 4.60 -3.42 -13.41
C VAL A 115 3.18 -3.68 -13.89
N VAL A 116 2.19 -3.06 -13.25
CA VAL A 116 0.82 -3.04 -13.76
C VAL A 116 0.41 -1.64 -14.20
N SER A 117 -0.47 -1.58 -15.20
CA SER A 117 -0.93 -0.33 -15.78
C SER A 117 -2.45 -0.30 -15.98
N PHE A 118 -3.03 0.86 -15.70
CA PHE A 118 -4.47 1.03 -15.67
C PHE A 118 -5.09 1.13 -17.06
N TYR A 119 -4.51 1.95 -17.95
CA TYR A 119 -5.06 2.11 -19.29
C TYR A 119 -4.75 0.87 -20.13
N ASP A 120 -3.47 0.51 -20.31
CA ASP A 120 -3.14 -0.64 -21.15
C ASP A 120 -3.58 -2.00 -20.56
N SER A 121 -4.08 -2.01 -19.32
CA SER A 121 -4.69 -3.19 -18.68
C SER A 121 -3.73 -4.37 -18.70
N ALA A 122 -2.51 -4.10 -18.26
CA ALA A 122 -1.38 -4.94 -18.53
C ALA A 122 -0.56 -5.28 -17.29
N LEU A 123 0.16 -6.40 -17.39
CA LEU A 123 1.28 -6.80 -16.55
C LEU A 123 2.54 -6.81 -17.43
N VAL A 124 3.48 -5.92 -17.15
CA VAL A 124 4.74 -5.72 -17.88
C VAL A 124 5.91 -6.28 -17.06
N ILE A 125 6.76 -7.08 -17.70
CA ILE A 125 7.85 -7.81 -17.05
C ILE A 125 9.20 -7.21 -17.45
N PHE A 126 10.01 -6.88 -16.44
CA PHE A 126 11.40 -6.53 -16.61
C PHE A 126 12.28 -7.55 -15.88
N LYS A 127 13.37 -7.96 -16.50
CA LYS A 127 14.35 -8.89 -15.93
C LYS A 127 15.72 -8.25 -15.85
N LYS A 128 16.38 -8.41 -14.71
CA LYS A 128 17.74 -7.96 -14.46
C LYS A 128 18.74 -8.87 -15.18
N GLY A 129 19.59 -8.27 -16.01
CA GLY A 129 20.70 -8.93 -16.67
C GLY A 129 21.91 -9.07 -15.76
N VAL A 130 22.93 -9.79 -16.26
CA VAL A 130 24.20 -10.00 -15.54
C VAL A 130 25.02 -8.73 -15.36
N ASP A 131 24.72 -7.67 -16.11
CA ASP A 131 25.31 -6.34 -16.00
C ASP A 131 24.64 -5.48 -14.92
N GLY A 132 23.60 -6.01 -14.26
CA GLY A 132 22.86 -5.30 -13.22
C GLY A 132 21.73 -4.41 -13.75
N LYS A 133 21.52 -4.34 -15.06
CA LYS A 133 20.45 -3.53 -15.68
C LYS A 133 19.19 -4.35 -15.92
N PHE A 134 18.04 -3.69 -15.91
CA PHE A 134 16.76 -4.27 -16.27
C PHE A 134 16.53 -4.21 -17.78
N TYR A 135 15.83 -5.21 -18.30
CA TYR A 135 15.43 -5.30 -19.70
C TYR A 135 13.97 -5.72 -19.78
N TYR A 136 13.19 -5.01 -20.59
CA TYR A 136 11.83 -5.42 -20.96
C TYR A 136 11.84 -6.85 -21.50
N GLN A 137 10.88 -7.67 -21.07
CA GLN A 137 10.75 -9.06 -21.50
C GLN A 137 9.41 -9.34 -22.18
N HIS A 138 8.31 -8.97 -21.54
CA HIS A 138 6.97 -9.33 -22.00
C HIS A 138 5.89 -8.44 -21.41
N THR A 139 4.78 -8.33 -22.13
CA THR A 139 3.54 -7.67 -21.70
C THR A 139 2.38 -8.64 -21.81
N TYR A 140 1.71 -8.91 -20.70
CA TYR A 140 0.45 -9.64 -20.64
C TYR A 140 -0.71 -8.65 -20.62
N SER A 141 -1.66 -8.78 -21.53
CA SER A 141 -2.89 -7.96 -21.56
C SER A 141 -4.02 -8.76 -22.21
N ASP A 142 -5.26 -8.41 -21.85
CA ASP A 142 -6.46 -8.90 -22.55
C ASP A 142 -6.63 -8.25 -23.94
N ASN A 143 -5.83 -7.21 -24.26
CA ASN A 143 -5.88 -6.44 -25.51
C ASN A 143 -7.25 -5.78 -25.75
N ILE A 144 -7.83 -5.21 -24.68
CA ILE A 144 -9.14 -4.55 -24.72
C ILE A 144 -8.99 -3.10 -24.23
N ASN A 145 -9.28 -2.16 -25.11
CA ASN A 145 -9.39 -0.74 -24.78
C ASN A 145 -10.73 -0.47 -24.09
N TRP A 146 -10.81 -0.73 -22.79
CA TRP A 146 -12.08 -0.71 -22.05
C TRP A 146 -12.78 0.65 -22.04
N TRP A 147 -12.07 1.77 -22.24
CA TRP A 147 -12.67 3.10 -22.35
C TRP A 147 -13.56 3.25 -23.60
N GLU A 148 -13.32 2.47 -24.66
CA GLU A 148 -14.15 2.49 -25.87
C GLU A 148 -15.57 1.96 -25.61
N TYR A 149 -15.75 1.18 -24.54
CA TYR A 149 -17.04 0.65 -24.10
C TYR A 149 -17.88 1.68 -23.34
N LYS A 150 -17.33 2.85 -22.99
CA LYS A 150 -18.05 3.98 -22.35
C LYS A 150 -18.86 3.56 -21.11
N GLY A 151 -18.25 2.76 -20.25
CA GLY A 151 -18.86 2.27 -19.01
C GLY A 151 -19.85 1.12 -19.18
N LYS A 152 -20.05 0.59 -20.39
CA LYS A 152 -20.84 -0.62 -20.59
C LYS A 152 -20.09 -1.86 -20.08
N PRO A 153 -20.78 -2.85 -19.51
CA PRO A 153 -20.15 -4.11 -19.10
C PRO A 153 -19.44 -4.81 -20.27
N ILE A 154 -18.25 -5.33 -20.00
CA ILE A 154 -17.46 -6.11 -20.94
C ILE A 154 -17.64 -7.59 -20.59
N ALA A 155 -17.98 -8.43 -21.57
CA ALA A 155 -18.22 -9.84 -21.33
C ALA A 155 -16.99 -10.53 -20.71
N SER A 156 -17.20 -11.33 -19.66
CA SER A 156 -16.12 -12.05 -18.95
C SER A 156 -15.38 -13.06 -19.84
N SER A 157 -16.00 -13.52 -20.92
CA SER A 157 -15.38 -14.39 -21.93
C SER A 157 -14.32 -13.70 -22.79
N LEU A 158 -14.34 -12.35 -22.87
CA LEU A 158 -13.31 -11.56 -23.55
C LEU A 158 -12.12 -11.27 -22.61
N GLN A 159 -12.37 -11.27 -21.30
CA GLN A 159 -11.41 -10.98 -20.24
C GLN A 159 -10.76 -12.28 -19.74
N LYS A 160 -9.82 -12.80 -20.53
CA LYS A 160 -9.14 -14.08 -20.27
C LYS A 160 -8.23 -14.01 -19.07
N LEU A 161 -7.50 -12.90 -18.93
CA LEU A 161 -6.59 -12.62 -17.83
C LEU A 161 -7.25 -11.80 -16.72
N ALA A 162 -8.39 -11.17 -17.01
CA ALA A 162 -9.12 -10.29 -16.09
C ALA A 162 -8.27 -9.10 -15.61
N LEU A 163 -7.47 -8.52 -16.52
CA LEU A 163 -6.53 -7.44 -16.21
C LEU A 163 -7.06 -6.04 -16.53
N LEU A 164 -8.35 -5.88 -16.87
CA LEU A 164 -8.87 -4.57 -17.27
C LEU A 164 -8.80 -3.60 -16.10
N GLY A 165 -8.13 -2.47 -16.31
CA GLY A 165 -7.88 -1.49 -15.26
C GLY A 165 -7.04 -2.06 -14.11
N ALA A 166 -6.03 -2.87 -14.42
CA ALA A 166 -5.04 -3.34 -13.45
C ALA A 166 -4.48 -2.14 -12.67
N TYR A 167 -4.57 -2.21 -11.35
CA TYR A 167 -4.34 -1.06 -10.47
C TYR A 167 -3.28 -1.34 -9.41
N ASP A 168 -3.32 -2.53 -8.81
CA ASP A 168 -2.38 -2.92 -7.76
C ASP A 168 -1.87 -4.36 -7.98
N ILE A 169 -0.67 -4.63 -7.48
CA ILE A 169 0.03 -5.90 -7.65
C ILE A 169 0.78 -6.29 -6.38
N GLU A 170 0.59 -7.53 -5.96
CA GLU A 170 1.34 -8.16 -4.88
C GLU A 170 2.02 -9.44 -5.34
N ILE A 171 3.26 -9.63 -4.91
CA ILE A 171 4.06 -10.82 -5.19
C ILE A 171 4.27 -11.63 -3.92
N ASN A 172 4.20 -12.94 -4.09
CA ASN A 172 4.44 -13.89 -3.03
C ASN A 172 5.54 -14.85 -3.45
N ASP A 173 6.77 -14.44 -3.20
CA ASP A 173 7.96 -15.22 -3.55
C ASP A 173 8.01 -16.58 -2.84
N ALA A 174 7.35 -16.75 -1.69
CA ALA A 174 7.32 -18.03 -1.00
C ALA A 174 6.43 -19.07 -1.70
N SER A 175 5.46 -18.63 -2.51
CA SER A 175 4.56 -19.52 -3.24
C SER A 175 4.60 -19.35 -4.75
N ASP A 176 5.55 -18.58 -5.27
CA ASP A 176 5.69 -18.30 -6.70
C ASP A 176 4.36 -17.80 -7.30
N GLN A 177 3.73 -16.79 -6.70
CA GLN A 177 2.46 -16.24 -7.19
C GLN A 177 2.47 -14.73 -7.24
N ILE A 178 1.72 -14.19 -8.20
CA ILE A 178 1.39 -12.78 -8.35
C ILE A 178 -0.13 -12.63 -8.27
N TYR A 179 -0.57 -11.63 -7.52
CA TYR A 179 -1.97 -11.23 -7.38
C TYR A 179 -2.13 -9.82 -7.94
N ILE A 180 -3.12 -9.58 -8.79
CA ILE A 180 -3.36 -8.27 -9.41
C ILE A 180 -4.80 -7.85 -9.16
N ALA A 181 -4.99 -6.71 -8.53
CA ALA A 181 -6.28 -6.04 -8.43
C ALA A 181 -6.60 -5.33 -9.76
N SER A 182 -7.76 -5.61 -10.33
CA SER A 182 -8.20 -5.03 -11.61
C SER A 182 -9.58 -4.41 -11.45
N SER A 183 -9.60 -3.09 -11.53
CA SER A 183 -10.75 -2.25 -11.18
C SER A 183 -11.87 -2.27 -12.21
N VAL A 184 -11.56 -2.48 -13.49
CA VAL A 184 -12.57 -2.59 -14.56
C VAL A 184 -13.02 -4.04 -14.72
N SER A 185 -12.12 -4.99 -14.49
CA SER A 185 -12.46 -6.41 -14.44
C SER A 185 -13.21 -6.82 -13.16
N ASN A 186 -13.27 -5.96 -12.14
CA ASN A 186 -13.86 -6.24 -10.82
C ASN A 186 -13.31 -7.55 -10.23
N ALA A 187 -11.99 -7.69 -10.27
CA ALA A 187 -11.34 -8.98 -10.10
C ALA A 187 -9.99 -8.90 -9.39
N ILE A 188 -9.57 -10.06 -8.89
CA ILE A 188 -8.18 -10.37 -8.53
C ILE A 188 -7.68 -11.43 -9.50
N SER A 189 -6.71 -11.09 -10.34
CA SER A 189 -6.06 -12.05 -11.23
C SER A 189 -4.88 -12.72 -10.54
N ILE A 190 -4.75 -14.03 -10.73
CA ILE A 190 -3.74 -14.84 -10.05
C ILE A 190 -2.87 -15.52 -11.10
N PHE A 191 -1.58 -15.24 -11.03
CA PHE A 191 -0.56 -15.86 -11.88
C PHE A 191 0.36 -16.70 -11.01
N ASN A 192 0.72 -17.90 -11.47
CA ASN A 192 1.85 -18.63 -10.94
C ASN A 192 3.13 -18.14 -11.63
N ILE A 193 4.27 -18.14 -10.94
CA ILE A 193 5.56 -17.81 -11.51
C ILE A 193 6.26 -19.13 -11.84
N ASN A 194 6.77 -19.27 -13.06
CA ASN A 194 7.54 -20.45 -13.46
C ASN A 194 8.99 -20.37 -12.95
N THR A 195 9.77 -21.43 -13.17
CA THR A 195 11.17 -21.53 -12.72
C THR A 195 12.08 -20.45 -13.32
N ASP A 196 11.70 -19.86 -14.45
CA ASP A 196 12.46 -18.81 -15.13
C ASP A 196 12.03 -17.40 -14.71
N GLY A 197 11.09 -17.28 -13.75
CA GLY A 197 10.57 -16.01 -13.23
C GLY A 197 9.40 -15.41 -14.02
N PHE A 198 8.86 -16.12 -15.02
CA PHE A 198 7.79 -15.62 -15.87
C PHE A 198 6.39 -16.00 -15.35
N PRO A 199 5.44 -15.05 -15.35
CA PRO A 199 4.06 -15.32 -14.95
C PRO A 199 3.31 -16.25 -15.92
N ILE A 200 2.48 -17.12 -15.36
CA ILE A 200 1.55 -18.01 -16.04
C ILE A 200 0.19 -17.80 -15.40
N PHE A 201 -0.77 -17.30 -16.18
CA PHE A 201 -2.12 -17.09 -15.68
C PHE A 201 -2.70 -18.40 -15.13
N SER A 202 -3.21 -18.35 -13.89
CA SER A 202 -3.83 -19.50 -13.24
C SER A 202 -5.35 -19.39 -13.27
N HIS A 203 -5.88 -18.34 -12.65
CA HIS A 203 -7.32 -18.08 -12.55
C HIS A 203 -7.56 -16.65 -12.06
N ALA A 204 -8.82 -16.21 -12.04
CA ALA A 204 -9.22 -14.94 -11.45
C ALA A 204 -10.35 -15.17 -10.43
N ILE A 205 -10.31 -14.43 -9.32
CA ILE A 205 -11.41 -14.30 -8.37
C ILE A 205 -12.21 -13.07 -8.81
N ARG A 206 -13.48 -13.26 -9.18
CA ARG A 206 -14.35 -12.18 -9.67
C ARG A 206 -15.81 -12.53 -9.44
N ASP A 207 -16.66 -11.50 -9.50
CA ASP A 207 -18.11 -11.69 -9.47
C ASP A 207 -18.59 -12.50 -10.69
N THR A 208 -19.60 -13.33 -10.46
CA THR A 208 -20.28 -14.14 -11.46
C THR A 208 -21.79 -14.09 -11.22
N ASP A 209 -22.59 -14.60 -12.15
CA ASP A 209 -24.06 -14.69 -12.00
C ASP A 209 -24.49 -15.37 -10.69
N ASN A 210 -23.64 -16.26 -10.14
CA ASN A 210 -23.95 -17.05 -8.94
C ASN A 210 -23.15 -16.64 -7.70
N ILE A 211 -22.16 -15.74 -7.84
CA ILE A 211 -21.29 -15.34 -6.74
C ILE A 211 -21.04 -13.85 -6.82
N ASN A 212 -21.51 -13.11 -5.82
CA ASN A 212 -21.14 -11.71 -5.62
C ASN A 212 -20.19 -11.63 -4.42
N TYR A 213 -18.94 -11.31 -4.66
CA TYR A 213 -17.92 -11.12 -3.64
C TYR A 213 -17.91 -9.71 -3.06
N ASN A 214 -18.50 -8.73 -3.71
CA ASN A 214 -18.31 -7.30 -3.47
C ASN A 214 -16.95 -6.77 -3.98
N LEU A 215 -16.59 -7.11 -5.23
CA LEU A 215 -15.31 -6.77 -5.87
C LEU A 215 -15.42 -5.64 -6.90
N GLU A 216 -16.54 -4.92 -6.97
CA GLU A 216 -16.69 -3.81 -7.91
C GLU A 216 -15.64 -2.73 -7.65
N GLY A 217 -14.86 -2.39 -8.69
CA GLY A 217 -13.74 -1.48 -8.57
C GLY A 217 -12.64 -2.01 -7.66
N THR A 218 -12.21 -3.27 -7.80
CA THR A 218 -11.10 -3.79 -6.99
C THR A 218 -9.81 -2.99 -7.28
N VAL A 219 -9.28 -2.28 -6.28
CA VAL A 219 -8.15 -1.34 -6.43
C VAL A 219 -6.91 -1.71 -5.63
N ASP A 220 -7.02 -2.57 -4.62
CA ASP A 220 -5.89 -2.94 -3.77
C ASP A 220 -5.98 -4.42 -3.43
N VAL A 221 -4.84 -5.09 -3.43
CA VAL A 221 -4.71 -6.48 -3.02
C VAL A 221 -3.58 -6.57 -1.99
N LEU A 222 -3.82 -7.27 -0.89
CA LEU A 222 -2.84 -7.39 0.19
C LEU A 222 -2.73 -8.84 0.63
N LEU A 223 -1.51 -9.35 0.76
CA LEU A 223 -1.26 -10.68 1.32
C LEU A 223 -0.90 -10.56 2.81
N SER A 224 -1.47 -11.43 3.64
CA SER A 224 -1.08 -11.53 5.04
C SER A 224 0.38 -12.01 5.19
N PRO A 225 1.17 -11.54 6.15
CA PRO A 225 2.53 -12.01 6.46
C PRO A 225 2.71 -13.54 6.50
N SER A 226 1.74 -14.27 7.06
CA SER A 226 1.71 -15.74 7.14
C SER A 226 1.38 -16.43 5.82
N ASN A 227 1.08 -15.68 4.77
CA ASN A 227 0.60 -16.17 3.47
C ASN A 227 -0.69 -17.03 3.57
N SER A 228 -1.51 -16.79 4.60
CA SER A 228 -2.76 -17.54 4.81
C SER A 228 -4.01 -16.81 4.32
N LYS A 229 -3.96 -15.47 4.21
CA LYS A 229 -5.09 -14.63 3.81
C LYS A 229 -4.70 -13.70 2.65
N LEU A 230 -5.63 -13.55 1.72
CA LEU A 230 -5.58 -12.53 0.67
C LEU A 230 -6.73 -11.55 0.89
N PHE A 231 -6.42 -10.27 0.95
CA PHE A 231 -7.36 -9.18 1.13
C PHE A 231 -7.54 -8.46 -0.21
N ALA A 232 -8.75 -7.97 -0.47
CA ALA A 232 -9.02 -7.11 -1.62
C ALA A 232 -10.00 -6.00 -1.28
N ALA A 233 -9.69 -4.78 -1.73
CA ALA A 233 -10.53 -3.61 -1.54
C ALA A 233 -11.45 -3.39 -2.75
N GLY A 234 -12.75 -3.61 -2.56
CA GLY A 234 -13.79 -3.26 -3.53
C GLY A 234 -14.17 -1.80 -3.36
N TYR A 235 -13.57 -0.92 -4.17
CA TYR A 235 -13.69 0.54 -4.04
C TYR A 235 -15.13 1.02 -4.19
N ASN A 236 -15.86 0.54 -5.20
CA ASN A 236 -17.22 1.01 -5.48
C ASN A 236 -18.26 0.42 -4.52
N GLU A 237 -17.92 -0.69 -3.85
CA GLU A 237 -18.81 -1.38 -2.92
C GLU A 237 -18.50 -1.11 -1.44
N ASN A 238 -17.52 -0.24 -1.15
CA ASN A 238 -17.18 0.16 0.21
C ASN A 238 -16.86 -1.07 1.10
N ALA A 239 -16.12 -2.02 0.53
CA ALA A 239 -15.93 -3.35 1.10
C ALA A 239 -14.47 -3.82 1.08
N ILE A 240 -14.06 -4.54 2.13
CA ILE A 240 -12.84 -5.36 2.13
C ILE A 240 -13.23 -6.84 2.15
N ASN A 241 -12.69 -7.60 1.21
CA ASN A 241 -12.92 -9.03 1.06
C ASN A 241 -11.71 -9.82 1.56
N ILE A 242 -11.94 -10.81 2.42
CA ILE A 242 -10.89 -11.61 3.04
C ILE A 242 -11.04 -13.06 2.60
N PHE A 243 -10.10 -13.53 1.80
CA PHE A 243 -10.03 -14.90 1.31
C PHE A 243 -9.01 -15.71 2.11
N LEU A 244 -9.39 -16.90 2.55
CA LEU A 244 -8.45 -17.88 3.09
C LEU A 244 -7.86 -18.71 1.95
N LYS A 245 -6.53 -18.75 1.90
CA LYS A 245 -5.78 -19.57 0.96
C LYS A 245 -5.74 -21.01 1.47
N GLN A 246 -6.30 -21.96 0.71
CA GLN A 246 -6.18 -23.39 1.01
C GLN A 246 -4.97 -24.01 0.32
N ASP A 247 -4.75 -23.63 -0.93
CA ASP A 247 -3.60 -24.00 -1.76
C ASP A 247 -3.39 -22.92 -2.85
N LYS A 248 -2.49 -23.16 -3.83
CA LYS A 248 -2.21 -22.19 -4.91
C LYS A 248 -3.43 -21.91 -5.83
N LEU A 249 -4.39 -22.83 -5.93
CA LEU A 249 -5.54 -22.75 -6.84
C LEU A 249 -6.85 -22.39 -6.14
N LYS A 250 -6.91 -22.50 -4.81
CA LYS A 250 -8.17 -22.43 -4.07
C LYS A 250 -8.16 -21.39 -2.96
N PHE A 251 -9.04 -20.41 -3.15
CA PHE A 251 -9.33 -19.33 -2.23
C PHE A 251 -10.80 -19.39 -1.81
N ASN A 252 -11.05 -19.41 -0.50
CA ASN A 252 -12.41 -19.37 0.02
C ASN A 252 -12.65 -18.02 0.68
N LEU A 253 -13.72 -17.33 0.29
CA LEU A 253 -14.14 -16.14 1.00
C LEU A 253 -14.46 -16.51 2.46
N SER A 254 -13.72 -15.90 3.39
CA SER A 254 -13.93 -16.08 4.82
C SER A 254 -14.77 -14.95 5.38
N GLN A 255 -14.55 -13.71 4.96
CA GLN A 255 -15.23 -12.56 5.54
C GLN A 255 -15.34 -11.42 4.54
N ARG A 256 -16.42 -10.64 4.67
CA ARG A 256 -16.56 -9.30 4.07
C ARG A 256 -16.67 -8.28 5.19
N LEU A 257 -15.99 -7.16 5.03
CA LEU A 257 -16.09 -6.00 5.91
C LEU A 257 -16.72 -4.89 5.07
N ILE A 258 -17.99 -4.56 5.32
CA ILE A 258 -18.77 -3.65 4.46
C ILE A 258 -19.16 -2.42 5.26
N ASN A 259 -19.00 -1.22 4.69
CA ASN A 259 -19.40 0.00 5.37
C ASN A 259 -20.87 -0.03 5.84
N ASN A 260 -21.14 0.55 7.01
CA ASN A 260 -22.47 0.58 7.65
C ASN A 260 -23.06 -0.81 7.99
N THR A 261 -22.24 -1.87 8.04
CA THR A 261 -22.61 -3.21 8.53
C THR A 261 -21.80 -3.55 9.77
N ASP A 262 -22.35 -4.35 10.70
CA ASP A 262 -21.62 -4.85 11.89
C ASP A 262 -20.88 -3.77 12.71
N GLY A 263 -21.41 -2.54 12.74
CA GLY A 263 -20.80 -1.41 13.44
C GLY A 263 -19.64 -0.72 12.71
N ILE A 264 -19.29 -1.17 11.50
CA ILE A 264 -18.27 -0.57 10.62
C ILE A 264 -18.74 0.80 10.17
N LYS A 265 -17.87 1.79 10.32
CA LYS A 265 -18.12 3.19 9.94
C LYS A 265 -16.98 3.73 9.10
N HIS A 266 -17.31 4.65 8.21
CA HIS A 266 -16.38 5.41 7.38
C HIS A 266 -15.52 4.58 6.43
N LEU A 267 -15.86 3.31 6.17
CA LEU A 267 -15.16 2.47 5.18
C LEU A 267 -15.62 2.83 3.75
N GLU A 268 -15.56 4.10 3.38
CA GLU A 268 -16.05 4.56 2.07
C GLU A 268 -14.88 4.59 1.10
N LYS A 269 -15.03 3.92 -0.04
CA LYS A 269 -14.03 3.92 -1.11
C LYS A 269 -12.62 3.54 -0.59
N PRO A 270 -12.47 2.33 -0.01
CA PRO A 270 -11.17 1.86 0.45
C PRO A 270 -10.18 1.83 -0.73
N LEU A 271 -9.03 2.47 -0.56
CA LEU A 271 -8.01 2.63 -1.62
C LEU A 271 -6.73 1.86 -1.34
N SER A 272 -6.32 1.73 -0.09
CA SER A 272 -5.06 1.10 0.27
C SER A 272 -5.14 0.46 1.65
N MET A 273 -4.55 -0.71 1.80
CA MET A 273 -4.52 -1.49 3.02
C MET A 273 -3.08 -1.71 3.52
N ALA A 274 -2.92 -1.75 4.83
CA ALA A 274 -1.72 -2.23 5.50
C ALA A 274 -2.12 -3.18 6.64
N ILE A 275 -1.29 -4.18 6.92
CA ILE A 275 -1.51 -5.16 7.99
C ILE A 275 -0.28 -5.20 8.91
N SER A 276 -0.50 -5.31 10.22
CA SER A 276 0.59 -5.50 11.17
C SER A 276 1.27 -6.87 10.98
N HIS A 277 2.54 -6.97 11.38
CA HIS A 277 3.33 -8.21 11.22
C HIS A 277 2.72 -9.39 12.00
N ASP A 278 2.05 -9.11 13.11
CA ASP A 278 1.31 -10.08 13.92
C ASP A 278 -0.07 -10.47 13.35
N GLU A 279 -0.49 -9.83 12.25
CA GLU A 279 -1.81 -9.95 11.62
C GLU A 279 -3.01 -9.61 12.50
N LEU A 280 -2.78 -8.98 13.66
CA LEU A 280 -3.85 -8.64 14.57
C LEU A 280 -4.59 -7.38 14.14
N TYR A 281 -3.98 -6.53 13.30
CA TYR A 281 -4.57 -5.25 12.92
C TYR A 281 -4.48 -5.02 11.41
N LEU A 282 -5.62 -4.64 10.83
CA LEU A 282 -5.74 -4.22 9.43
C LEU A 282 -6.12 -2.74 9.40
N TYR A 283 -5.33 -1.96 8.67
CA TYR A 283 -5.48 -0.51 8.50
C TYR A 283 -5.87 -0.22 7.06
N ILE A 284 -6.91 0.59 6.87
CA ILE A 284 -7.41 0.92 5.54
C ILE A 284 -7.47 2.44 5.39
N ALA A 285 -6.80 2.98 4.38
CA ALA A 285 -7.00 4.34 3.93
C ALA A 285 -8.18 4.39 2.95
N CYS A 286 -9.05 5.37 3.16
CA CYS A 286 -10.29 5.57 2.41
C CYS A 286 -10.26 6.93 1.71
N ALA A 287 -10.64 6.94 0.42
CA ALA A 287 -10.52 8.11 -0.46
C ALA A 287 -11.28 9.35 0.06
N ASN A 288 -12.32 9.15 0.88
CA ASN A 288 -13.14 10.21 1.48
C ASN A 288 -12.46 10.94 2.65
N GLY A 289 -11.25 10.55 3.01
CA GLY A 289 -10.51 11.13 4.12
C GLY A 289 -10.76 10.45 5.45
N SER A 290 -10.56 9.13 5.48
CA SER A 290 -10.58 8.37 6.72
C SER A 290 -9.59 7.22 6.74
N ILE A 291 -9.27 6.78 7.95
CA ILE A 291 -8.56 5.54 8.23
C ILE A 291 -9.49 4.65 9.04
N VAL A 292 -9.73 3.42 8.57
CA VAL A 292 -10.51 2.42 9.30
C VAL A 292 -9.58 1.32 9.80
N ILE A 293 -9.65 1.02 11.09
CA ILE A 293 -8.85 -0.01 11.73
C ILE A 293 -9.75 -1.17 12.15
N PHE A 294 -9.32 -2.38 11.82
CA PHE A 294 -9.92 -3.62 12.28
C PHE A 294 -8.95 -4.39 13.16
N THR A 295 -9.48 -5.13 14.12
CA THR A 295 -8.72 -6.07 14.97
C THR A 295 -9.16 -7.50 14.73
N GLN A 296 -8.22 -8.44 14.72
CA GLN A 296 -8.47 -9.86 14.51
C GLN A 296 -8.67 -10.58 15.85
N ASN A 297 -9.71 -11.40 15.94
CA ASN A 297 -9.90 -12.30 17.08
C ASN A 297 -9.13 -13.63 16.91
N PRO A 298 -9.02 -14.47 17.95
CA PRO A 298 -8.30 -15.74 17.87
C PRO A 298 -8.85 -16.76 16.85
N LYS A 299 -10.07 -16.53 16.31
CA LYS A 299 -10.65 -17.35 15.23
C LYS A 299 -10.32 -16.82 13.83
N GLY A 300 -9.48 -15.78 13.74
CA GLY A 300 -9.07 -15.18 12.47
C GLY A 300 -10.10 -14.26 11.83
N LYS A 301 -11.15 -13.84 12.56
CA LYS A 301 -12.15 -12.88 12.07
C LYS A 301 -11.80 -11.47 12.50
N TYR A 302 -11.95 -10.52 11.59
CA TYR A 302 -11.73 -9.11 11.84
C TYR A 302 -13.01 -8.42 12.30
N SER A 303 -12.91 -7.49 13.24
CA SER A 303 -14.02 -6.63 13.67
C SER A 303 -13.56 -5.19 13.77
N PHE A 304 -14.48 -4.25 13.53
CA PHE A 304 -14.20 -2.83 13.62
C PHE A 304 -13.59 -2.47 14.98
N LEU A 305 -12.47 -1.74 14.97
CA LEU A 305 -11.79 -1.26 16.17
C LEU A 305 -11.96 0.26 16.31
N GLN A 306 -11.63 1.01 15.26
CA GLN A 306 -11.60 2.46 15.27
C GLN A 306 -11.77 3.00 13.84
N SER A 307 -12.30 4.21 13.72
CA SER A 307 -12.16 5.02 12.51
C SER A 307 -11.63 6.40 12.89
N ILE A 308 -10.70 6.93 12.12
CA ILE A 308 -10.22 8.31 12.20
C ILE A 308 -10.68 9.00 10.92
N THR A 309 -11.27 10.18 11.02
CA THR A 309 -11.75 10.96 9.87
C THR A 309 -10.99 12.28 9.81
N ASP A 310 -11.09 12.96 8.67
CA ASP A 310 -10.51 14.29 8.42
C ASP A 310 -11.22 15.42 9.20
N VAL A 311 -11.28 15.30 10.52
CA VAL A 311 -11.86 16.29 11.42
C VAL A 311 -10.87 16.58 12.55
N GLY A 312 -10.60 17.87 12.79
CA GLY A 312 -9.64 18.30 13.81
C GLY A 312 -8.24 18.54 13.24
N GLU A 313 -7.23 17.87 13.79
CA GLU A 313 -5.81 18.12 13.47
C GLU A 313 -5.22 17.18 12.41
N SER A 314 -5.89 16.06 12.13
CA SER A 314 -5.49 15.14 11.07
C SER A 314 -5.73 15.77 9.71
N VAL A 315 -4.83 15.52 8.77
CA VAL A 315 -4.96 15.90 7.35
C VAL A 315 -5.10 14.62 6.54
N LEU A 316 -6.33 14.24 6.23
CA LEU A 316 -6.66 12.98 5.58
C LEU A 316 -7.38 13.15 4.25
N ALA A 317 -7.71 14.36 3.79
CA ALA A 317 -8.44 14.54 2.54
C ALA A 317 -7.70 13.87 1.37
N GLY A 318 -8.40 12.94 0.70
CA GLY A 318 -7.82 12.12 -0.36
C GLY A 318 -6.75 11.13 0.14
N ALA A 319 -6.93 10.54 1.33
CA ALA A 319 -6.08 9.47 1.83
C ALA A 319 -6.05 8.31 0.82
N GLY A 320 -4.93 8.23 0.08
CA GLY A 320 -4.78 7.34 -1.07
C GLY A 320 -3.86 6.16 -0.83
N ASN A 321 -2.95 6.28 0.14
CA ASN A 321 -1.98 5.23 0.44
C ASN A 321 -1.64 5.20 1.92
N ILE A 322 -1.49 4.00 2.49
CA ILE A 322 -1.15 3.76 3.89
C ILE A 322 -0.02 2.74 4.01
N THR A 323 0.89 2.97 4.95
CA THR A 323 1.98 2.03 5.27
C THR A 323 2.26 2.00 6.77
N ILE A 324 2.88 0.91 7.23
CA ILE A 324 3.29 0.69 8.62
C ILE A 324 4.81 0.61 8.72
N SER A 325 5.39 1.18 9.78
CA SER A 325 6.82 1.05 10.04
C SER A 325 7.22 -0.40 10.32
N PRO A 326 8.47 -0.82 10.01
CA PRO A 326 8.94 -2.18 10.25
C PRO A 326 8.84 -2.66 11.71
N ASP A 327 8.77 -1.73 12.66
CA ASP A 327 8.60 -2.04 14.09
C ASP A 327 7.14 -2.08 14.57
N ASP A 328 6.17 -1.98 13.65
CA ASP A 328 4.72 -1.96 13.89
C ASP A 328 4.21 -0.78 14.74
N LYS A 329 5.01 0.26 14.99
CA LYS A 329 4.63 1.34 15.93
C LYS A 329 4.09 2.59 15.27
N THR A 330 4.37 2.83 13.99
CA THR A 330 4.03 4.09 13.31
C THR A 330 3.34 3.81 11.99
N ILE A 331 2.25 4.51 11.75
CA ILE A 331 1.45 4.42 10.53
C ILE A 331 1.61 5.75 9.80
N PHE A 332 1.90 5.69 8.50
CA PHE A 332 2.00 6.85 7.62
C PHE A 332 0.90 6.79 6.57
N VAL A 333 0.27 7.92 6.30
CA VAL A 333 -0.80 8.03 5.29
C VAL A 333 -0.50 9.18 4.37
N ALA A 334 -0.45 8.91 3.06
CA ALA A 334 -0.39 9.94 2.03
C ALA A 334 -1.80 10.45 1.71
N SER A 335 -1.97 11.77 1.78
CA SER A 335 -3.24 12.46 1.58
C SER A 335 -3.12 13.42 0.40
N GLU A 336 -3.66 12.98 -0.73
CA GLU A 336 -3.43 13.61 -2.03
C GLU A 336 -4.06 15.00 -2.10
N SER A 337 -5.25 15.20 -1.51
CA SER A 337 -5.94 16.50 -1.56
C SER A 337 -5.33 17.50 -0.59
N ASP A 338 -4.86 17.03 0.56
CA ASP A 338 -4.20 17.86 1.57
C ASP A 338 -2.72 18.14 1.27
N ASN A 339 -2.12 17.46 0.29
CA ASN A 339 -0.70 17.59 -0.06
C ASN A 339 0.19 17.30 1.15
N ALA A 340 -0.11 16.21 1.85
CA ALA A 340 0.44 15.93 3.17
C ALA A 340 0.65 14.45 3.43
N ILE A 341 1.54 14.16 4.39
CA ILE A 341 1.67 12.85 5.03
C ILE A 341 1.22 12.98 6.48
N SER A 342 0.17 12.25 6.86
CA SER A 342 -0.26 12.12 8.26
C SER A 342 0.47 10.98 8.96
N ILE A 343 0.86 11.18 10.21
CA ILE A 343 1.66 10.26 11.02
C ILE A 343 0.90 9.91 12.30
N PHE A 344 0.72 8.61 12.54
CA PHE A 344 0.02 8.09 13.70
C PHE A 344 0.90 7.11 14.47
N SER A 345 0.84 7.14 15.79
CA SER A 345 1.39 6.08 16.64
C SER A 345 0.35 5.00 16.90
N LYS A 346 0.76 3.73 16.85
CA LYS A 346 -0.04 2.59 17.29
C LYS A 346 0.06 2.42 18.80
N ASN A 347 -1.08 2.41 19.48
CA ASN A 347 -1.18 2.06 20.90
C ASN A 347 -1.11 0.53 21.09
N ASN A 348 -0.90 0.07 22.32
CA ASN A 348 -0.82 -1.37 22.63
C ASN A 348 -2.12 -2.13 22.34
N ASP A 349 -3.28 -1.46 22.36
CA ASP A 349 -4.57 -2.04 21.97
C ASP A 349 -4.82 -2.00 20.45
N GLY A 350 -3.87 -1.46 19.69
CA GLY A 350 -3.88 -1.28 18.24
C GLY A 350 -4.66 -0.07 17.74
N THR A 351 -5.25 0.72 18.64
CA THR A 351 -5.82 2.02 18.27
C THR A 351 -4.72 2.96 17.79
N LEU A 352 -5.06 3.87 16.90
CA LEU A 352 -4.16 4.88 16.38
C LEU A 352 -4.39 6.21 17.09
N LYS A 353 -3.28 6.89 17.39
CA LYS A 353 -3.25 8.26 17.89
C LYS A 353 -2.51 9.13 16.89
N TYR A 354 -3.12 10.25 16.51
CA TYR A 354 -2.48 11.23 15.65
C TYR A 354 -1.29 11.87 16.38
N GLU A 355 -0.14 11.93 15.71
CA GLU A 355 1.08 12.52 16.26
C GLU A 355 1.47 13.81 15.55
N SER A 356 1.48 13.79 14.22
CA SER A 356 1.86 14.96 13.41
C SER A 356 1.51 14.77 11.94
N ALA A 357 1.78 15.81 11.14
CA ALA A 357 1.77 15.72 9.69
C ALA A 357 2.94 16.51 9.09
N ILE A 358 3.46 15.99 7.98
CA ILE A 358 4.34 16.69 7.04
C ILE A 358 3.43 17.33 6.00
N THR A 359 3.47 18.65 5.88
CA THR A 359 2.62 19.40 4.93
C THR A 359 3.50 20.26 4.04
N SER A 360 3.01 20.59 2.84
CA SER A 360 3.69 21.51 1.91
C SER A 360 4.07 22.87 2.52
N LYS A 361 3.38 23.30 3.60
CA LYS A 361 3.72 24.53 4.34
C LYS A 361 4.97 24.40 5.22
N LYS A 362 5.32 23.17 5.61
CA LYS A 362 6.50 22.85 6.46
C LYS A 362 7.73 22.44 5.64
N VAL A 363 7.56 22.17 4.35
CA VAL A 363 8.64 21.80 3.41
C VAL A 363 8.70 22.80 2.25
N HIS A 364 9.57 22.58 1.26
CA HIS A 364 9.60 23.43 0.07
C HIS A 364 8.27 23.34 -0.70
N ILE A 365 7.89 24.43 -1.37
CA ILE A 365 6.65 24.50 -2.16
C ILE A 365 6.74 23.43 -3.28
N ASN A 366 5.64 22.71 -3.53
CA ASN A 366 5.47 21.60 -4.49
C ASN A 366 5.98 20.20 -4.09
N THR A 367 6.80 20.07 -3.04
CA THR A 367 7.37 18.77 -2.60
C THR A 367 6.34 17.66 -2.33
N LEU A 368 5.16 18.03 -1.82
CA LEU A 368 4.10 17.10 -1.45
C LEU A 368 2.80 17.35 -2.23
N LEU A 369 2.86 18.12 -3.31
CA LEU A 369 1.67 18.47 -4.10
C LEU A 369 1.07 17.21 -4.73
N GLY A 370 -0.11 16.80 -4.28
CA GLY A 370 -0.71 15.54 -4.63
C GLY A 370 0.06 14.33 -4.10
N ALA A 371 0.50 14.35 -2.83
CA ALA A 371 1.14 13.22 -2.16
C ALA A 371 0.35 11.92 -2.42
N SER A 372 0.90 11.06 -3.28
CA SER A 372 0.20 9.91 -3.88
C SER A 372 0.55 8.60 -3.20
N SER A 373 1.79 8.45 -2.73
CA SER A 373 2.20 7.29 -1.96
C SER A 373 3.22 7.59 -0.88
N VAL A 374 3.30 6.68 0.08
CA VAL A 374 4.27 6.70 1.17
C VAL A 374 4.75 5.27 1.45
N ASN A 375 6.07 5.08 1.46
CA ASN A 375 6.71 3.81 1.81
C ASN A 375 7.84 4.03 2.81
N VAL A 376 8.04 3.07 3.71
CA VAL A 376 9.16 3.07 4.66
C VAL A 376 10.25 2.14 4.15
N SER A 377 11.52 2.54 4.24
CA SER A 377 12.64 1.66 3.91
C SER A 377 12.66 0.41 4.82
N PRO A 378 13.16 -0.75 4.33
CA PRO A 378 13.19 -1.98 5.13
C PRO A 378 13.88 -1.85 6.49
N ASP A 379 14.88 -0.97 6.61
CA ASP A 379 15.60 -0.71 7.85
C ASP A 379 14.91 0.31 8.79
N GLY A 380 13.78 0.88 8.37
CA GLY A 380 12.99 1.84 9.11
C GLY A 380 13.68 3.20 9.31
N LYS A 381 14.59 3.58 8.40
CA LYS A 381 15.32 4.86 8.49
C LYS A 381 14.80 5.93 7.55
N TYR A 382 14.19 5.56 6.42
CA TYR A 382 13.77 6.51 5.40
C TYR A 382 12.29 6.38 5.07
N LEU A 383 11.66 7.51 4.78
CA LEU A 383 10.31 7.60 4.26
C LEU A 383 10.38 8.11 2.82
N LEU A 384 9.87 7.32 1.89
CA LEU A 384 9.81 7.62 0.46
C LEU A 384 8.41 8.11 0.13
N VAL A 385 8.29 9.28 -0.47
CA VAL A 385 7.02 9.92 -0.77
C VAL A 385 6.99 10.35 -2.23
N THR A 386 6.05 9.81 -3.01
CA THR A 386 5.75 10.33 -4.34
C THR A 386 4.66 11.38 -4.25
N ALA A 387 4.78 12.43 -5.06
CA ALA A 387 3.77 13.48 -5.17
C ALA A 387 3.35 13.62 -6.63
N GLY A 388 2.17 13.08 -6.94
CA GLY A 388 1.61 12.98 -8.29
C GLY A 388 1.54 14.33 -8.99
N LYS A 389 0.85 15.32 -8.38
CA LYS A 389 0.68 16.65 -8.99
C LYS A 389 1.94 17.51 -8.94
N GLY A 390 2.90 17.14 -8.10
CA GLY A 390 4.19 17.81 -7.94
C GLY A 390 5.30 17.21 -8.78
N ASN A 391 5.02 16.14 -9.53
CA ASN A 391 5.97 15.40 -10.37
C ASN A 391 7.28 15.12 -9.64
N SER A 392 7.18 14.58 -8.41
CA SER A 392 8.35 14.49 -7.52
C SER A 392 8.38 13.27 -6.62
N LEU A 393 9.60 12.95 -6.20
CA LEU A 393 9.94 11.97 -5.18
C LEU A 393 10.72 12.67 -4.07
N SER A 394 10.23 12.55 -2.83
CA SER A 394 10.87 13.10 -1.64
C SER A 394 11.30 11.99 -0.70
N ILE A 395 12.51 12.12 -0.15
CA ILE A 395 13.03 11.21 0.87
C ILE A 395 13.17 11.97 2.18
N PHE A 396 12.56 11.45 3.25
CA PHE A 396 12.70 11.99 4.59
C PHE A 396 13.50 11.02 5.46
N ASN A 397 14.39 11.56 6.29
CA ASN A 397 15.03 10.78 7.32
C ASN A 397 14.10 10.68 8.54
N LEU A 398 13.83 9.45 8.98
CA LEU A 398 13.01 9.15 10.15
C LEU A 398 13.80 9.16 11.46
N ARG A 399 15.14 9.23 11.45
CA ARG A 399 16.02 9.16 12.64
C ARG A 399 16.98 10.32 12.80
#